data_AF-A0A554J978-F1
#
_entry.id   AF-A0A554J978-F1
#
_cell.length_a   1.000
_cell.length_b   1.000
_cell.length_c   1.000
_cell.angle_alpha   90.00
_cell.angle_beta   90.00
_cell.angle_gamma   90.00
#
_symmetry.space_group_name_H-M   'P 1'
#
loop_
_entity.id
_entity.type
_entity.pdbx_description
1 polymer ?
#
loop_
_entity_poly.entity_id
_entity_poly.type
_entity_poly.pdbx_seq_one_letter_code
_entity_poly.pdbx_strand_id
1 'polypeptide(L)'
;GNLRKRRFVKICTLKRKGYLMQFLYPRSTQFPFDLACSAIVRELEKRNWQVPGISVSFHDYGSGDLKFRKVDTIKGLDFKIWFCRVQGRIEGSHWNDTAAATEIVIPEKELHVYEDESGPTFYLYVGKDWEADREKFMNGIKVNSKLCGDPRQYLMYKGSADRGGKYTYSNQRSPHLVHDDDIGREYSPVRSEPRHFNTDKVMMEFQGYLIDVVRKYIVSQPLPTEIIDVCASPEPIKFPDIIGPLFCFGEYRDAQRIMQGKLDANVLPAEDRYGLVGSGYRLASLDVPNDGTVPKIAYEGFLWCGVREVTVETDADSLTVPDHYRWSDREQFVIRVKPNMANDIYIADNFAYEKRRRELADEMERGRERFTNAEVLDFTCARARTIIPIHEYKGGYENPVVLVNRELGFDEVDIISGPGNRFVR
;
A
#
# COMPACT_ATOMS: atom_id res chain seq x y z
N GLY A 1 -41.57 -47.18 10.21
CA GLY A 1 -41.20 -46.03 11.06
C GLY A 1 -39.96 -45.36 10.52
N ASN A 2 -40.09 -44.12 10.07
CA ASN A 2 -39.05 -43.08 9.85
C ASN A 2 -37.73 -43.43 9.15
N LEU A 3 -37.80 -43.61 7.82
CA LEU A 3 -36.67 -43.35 6.92
C LEU A 3 -36.57 -41.84 6.64
N ARG A 4 -35.62 -41.17 7.30
CA ARG A 4 -35.30 -39.75 7.06
C ARG A 4 -34.75 -39.55 5.64
N LYS A 5 -35.59 -39.04 4.73
CA LYS A 5 -35.16 -38.42 3.47
C LYS A 5 -34.30 -37.19 3.77
N ARG A 6 -32.98 -37.31 3.63
CA ARG A 6 -32.09 -36.15 3.51
C ARG A 6 -32.24 -35.59 2.10
N ARG A 7 -32.99 -34.48 1.97
CA ARG A 7 -32.96 -33.63 0.78
C ARG A 7 -31.55 -33.05 0.65
N PHE A 8 -30.80 -33.50 -0.35
CA PHE A 8 -29.66 -32.73 -0.85
C PHE A 8 -30.21 -31.47 -1.50
N VAL A 9 -30.12 -30.35 -0.79
CA VAL A 9 -30.29 -29.02 -1.40
C VAL A 9 -29.03 -28.78 -2.22
N LYS A 10 -29.10 -29.08 -3.51
CA LYS A 10 -28.12 -28.63 -4.50
C LYS A 10 -28.33 -27.12 -4.62
N ILE A 11 -27.56 -26.33 -3.86
CA ILE A 11 -27.49 -24.89 -4.08
C ILE A 11 -26.69 -24.71 -5.38
N CYS A 12 -27.40 -24.69 -6.50
CA CYS A 12 -26.91 -24.13 -7.75
C CYS A 12 -26.80 -22.62 -7.59
N THR A 13 -25.75 -22.14 -6.93
CA THR A 13 -25.30 -20.76 -7.08
C THR A 13 -24.36 -20.71 -8.27
N LEU A 14 -24.94 -20.55 -9.46
CA LEU A 14 -24.31 -19.79 -10.54
C LEU A 14 -24.25 -18.34 -10.06
N LYS A 15 -23.37 -18.05 -9.09
CA LYS A 15 -22.94 -16.69 -8.80
C LYS A 15 -22.04 -16.29 -9.98
N ARG A 16 -22.35 -15.14 -10.60
CA ARG A 16 -21.39 -14.39 -11.43
C ARG A 16 -20.03 -14.47 -10.74
N LYS A 17 -18.98 -14.92 -11.45
CA LYS A 17 -17.59 -14.87 -10.96
C LYS A 17 -17.21 -13.40 -10.77
N GLY A 18 -17.67 -12.79 -9.68
CA GLY A 18 -16.95 -11.68 -9.07
C GLY A 18 -15.67 -12.28 -8.52
N TYR A 19 -14.54 -11.72 -8.92
CA TYR A 19 -13.21 -12.16 -8.50
C TYR A 19 -13.15 -12.17 -6.97
N LEU A 20 -13.07 -13.36 -6.38
CA LEU A 20 -12.99 -13.54 -4.93
C LEU A 20 -11.56 -13.26 -4.51
N MET A 21 -11.34 -12.11 -3.89
CA MET A 21 -10.08 -11.76 -3.24
C MET A 21 -9.72 -12.83 -2.20
N GLN A 22 -8.50 -13.35 -2.27
CA GLN A 22 -8.02 -14.37 -1.34
C GLN A 22 -7.40 -13.72 -0.10
N PHE A 23 -7.79 -14.16 1.10
CA PHE A 23 -7.14 -13.72 2.32
C PHE A 23 -5.85 -14.53 2.60
N LEU A 24 -4.75 -13.84 2.90
CA LEU A 24 -3.47 -14.44 3.27
C LEU A 24 -3.24 -14.38 4.77
N TYR A 25 -2.94 -15.54 5.35
CA TYR A 25 -2.68 -15.67 6.79
C TYR A 25 -1.18 -15.71 7.09
N PRO A 26 -0.72 -15.14 8.21
CA PRO A 26 0.60 -15.42 8.74
C PRO A 26 0.72 -16.92 9.02
N ARG A 27 1.71 -17.55 8.40
CA ARG A 27 2.05 -18.99 8.50
C ARG A 27 3.55 -19.25 8.67
N SER A 28 4.36 -18.19 8.67
CA SER A 28 5.79 -18.27 8.97
C SER A 28 6.02 -18.99 10.30
N THR A 29 7.16 -19.69 10.38
CA THR A 29 7.68 -20.31 11.60
C THR A 29 9.14 -19.95 11.81
N GLN A 30 9.62 -18.93 11.10
CA GLN A 30 11.00 -18.49 11.15
C GLN A 30 11.36 -17.98 12.54
N PHE A 31 10.55 -17.11 13.16
CA PHE A 31 10.83 -16.54 14.48
C PHE A 31 9.91 -17.10 15.58
N PRO A 32 10.35 -17.14 16.85
CA PRO A 32 9.56 -17.69 17.96
C PRO A 32 8.17 -17.06 18.11
N PHE A 33 8.03 -15.77 17.81
CA PHE A 33 6.76 -15.05 17.89
C PHE A 33 5.81 -15.31 16.70
N ASP A 34 6.25 -15.92 15.59
CA ASP A 34 5.43 -16.01 14.37
C ASP A 34 4.12 -16.80 14.61
N LEU A 35 4.20 -17.86 15.41
CA LEU A 35 3.03 -18.65 15.79
C LEU A 35 2.05 -17.83 16.65
N ALA A 36 2.56 -16.94 17.50
CA ALA A 36 1.72 -16.04 18.30
C ALA A 36 1.01 -15.03 17.39
N CYS A 37 1.71 -14.44 16.42
CA CYS A 37 1.13 -13.53 15.42
C CYS A 37 0.03 -14.22 14.59
N SER A 38 0.28 -15.44 14.11
CA SER A 38 -0.74 -16.25 13.40
C SER A 38 -1.97 -16.51 14.26
N ALA A 39 -1.77 -16.89 15.52
CA ALA A 39 -2.87 -17.12 16.47
C ALA A 39 -3.67 -15.83 16.75
N ILE A 40 -3.00 -14.68 16.89
CA ILE A 40 -3.66 -13.38 17.07
C ILE A 40 -4.56 -13.05 15.88
N VAL A 41 -4.06 -13.19 14.64
CA VAL A 41 -4.86 -12.92 13.42
C VAL A 41 -6.11 -13.79 13.38
N ARG A 42 -5.99 -15.08 13.72
CA ARG A 42 -7.15 -16.00 13.77
C ARG A 42 -8.14 -15.67 14.87
N GLU A 43 -7.68 -15.21 16.03
CA GLU A 43 -8.57 -14.80 17.11
C GLU A 43 -9.29 -13.47 16.81
N LEU A 44 -8.64 -12.57 16.06
CA LEU A 44 -9.28 -11.36 15.53
C LEU A 44 -10.32 -11.70 14.46
N GLU A 45 -10.01 -12.59 13.52
CA GLU A 45 -10.96 -13.07 12.51
C GLU A 45 -12.25 -13.63 13.15
N LYS A 46 -12.12 -14.49 14.17
CA LYS A 46 -13.27 -15.03 14.93
C LYS A 46 -14.12 -13.94 15.56
N ARG A 47 -13.51 -12.80 15.89
CA ARG A 47 -14.17 -11.62 16.45
C ARG A 47 -14.53 -10.60 15.39
N ASN A 48 -14.57 -11.03 14.14
CA ASN A 48 -14.90 -10.20 12.99
C ASN A 48 -14.06 -8.92 12.92
N TRP A 49 -12.81 -9.00 13.39
CA TRP A 49 -11.84 -7.89 13.43
C TRP A 49 -12.29 -6.71 14.32
N GLN A 50 -13.33 -6.91 15.13
CA GLN A 50 -13.92 -5.93 16.02
C GLN A 50 -13.57 -6.26 17.47
N VAL A 51 -12.45 -5.72 17.94
CA VAL A 51 -12.02 -5.83 19.33
C VAL A 51 -11.85 -4.43 19.92
N PRO A 52 -12.54 -4.09 21.03
CA PRO A 52 -12.41 -2.77 21.64
C PRO A 52 -10.95 -2.41 21.94
N GLY A 53 -10.53 -1.21 21.56
CA GLY A 53 -9.16 -0.72 21.77
C GLY A 53 -8.10 -1.34 20.87
N ILE A 54 -8.47 -2.19 19.90
CA ILE A 54 -7.57 -2.71 18.87
C ILE A 54 -8.08 -2.27 17.50
N SER A 55 -7.22 -1.62 16.72
CA SER A 55 -7.46 -1.36 15.30
C SER A 55 -6.71 -2.37 14.44
N VAL A 56 -7.36 -2.82 13.36
CA VAL A 56 -6.78 -3.71 12.36
C VAL A 56 -6.89 -3.03 11.01
N SER A 57 -5.78 -2.86 10.31
CA SER A 57 -5.74 -2.45 8.91
C SER A 57 -5.47 -3.65 8.01
N PHE A 58 -5.98 -3.57 6.78
CA PHE A 58 -5.73 -4.55 5.74
C PHE A 58 -4.98 -3.90 4.58
N HIS A 59 -4.20 -4.70 3.87
CA HIS A 59 -3.55 -4.30 2.64
C HIS A 59 -3.94 -5.26 1.52
N ASP A 60 -4.39 -4.68 0.42
CA ASP A 60 -4.73 -5.39 -0.80
C ASP A 60 -3.60 -5.25 -1.81
N TYR A 61 -3.28 -6.35 -2.47
CA TYR A 61 -2.29 -6.38 -3.54
C TYR A 61 -2.56 -7.53 -4.52
N GLY A 62 -1.71 -7.63 -5.53
CA GLY A 62 -1.91 -8.55 -6.64
C GLY A 62 -2.68 -7.88 -7.78
N SER A 63 -3.00 -8.66 -8.81
CA SER A 63 -3.64 -8.15 -10.00
C SER A 63 -4.53 -9.17 -10.69
N GLY A 64 -5.44 -8.72 -11.54
CA GLY A 64 -6.35 -9.58 -12.30
C GLY A 64 -7.16 -10.52 -11.41
N ASP A 65 -7.12 -11.81 -11.71
CA ASP A 65 -7.78 -12.86 -10.93
C ASP A 65 -7.01 -13.24 -9.66
N LEU A 66 -5.76 -12.79 -9.51
CA LEU A 66 -4.88 -13.07 -8.37
C LEU A 66 -4.78 -11.85 -7.45
N LYS A 67 -5.88 -11.52 -6.78
CA LYS A 67 -5.93 -10.48 -5.75
C LYS A 67 -5.93 -11.08 -4.36
N PHE A 68 -5.14 -10.46 -3.50
CA PHE A 68 -4.90 -10.90 -2.14
C PHE A 68 -5.19 -9.78 -1.16
N ARG A 69 -5.74 -10.14 0.00
CA ARG A 69 -5.84 -9.28 1.17
C ARG A 69 -5.05 -9.90 2.31
N LYS A 70 -4.30 -9.11 3.04
CA LYS A 70 -3.66 -9.53 4.29
C LYS A 70 -3.93 -8.53 5.39
N VAL A 71 -3.77 -8.97 6.65
CA VAL A 71 -3.56 -8.01 7.73
C VAL A 71 -2.30 -7.22 7.41
N ASP A 72 -2.39 -5.90 7.51
CA ASP A 72 -1.27 -5.01 7.38
C ASP A 72 -0.75 -4.63 8.76
N THR A 73 -1.57 -4.00 9.58
CA THR A 73 -1.20 -3.59 10.93
C THR A 73 -2.27 -3.99 11.94
N ILE A 74 -1.83 -4.40 13.13
CA ILE A 74 -2.67 -4.52 14.34
C ILE A 74 -2.10 -3.55 15.36
N LYS A 75 -2.90 -2.58 15.82
CA LYS A 75 -2.46 -1.57 16.79
C LYS A 75 -3.40 -1.54 17.99
N GLY A 76 -2.83 -1.60 19.19
CA GLY A 76 -3.51 -1.32 20.45
C GLY A 76 -3.03 0.00 21.05
N LEU A 77 -3.36 0.22 22.32
CA LEU A 77 -2.91 1.41 23.06
C LEU A 77 -1.39 1.46 23.24
N ASP A 78 -0.76 0.30 23.47
CA ASP A 78 0.64 0.18 23.88
C ASP A 78 1.42 -0.89 23.09
N PHE A 79 0.82 -1.40 22.00
CA PHE A 79 1.48 -2.36 21.12
C PHE A 79 1.13 -2.12 19.65
N LYS A 80 2.03 -2.57 18.77
CA LYS A 80 1.85 -2.57 17.31
C LYS A 80 2.42 -3.87 16.75
N ILE A 81 1.76 -4.44 15.75
CA ILE A 81 2.30 -5.52 14.92
C ILE A 81 2.11 -5.11 13.47
N TRP A 82 3.18 -5.01 12.71
CA TRP A 82 3.13 -4.74 11.28
C TRP A 82 3.59 -5.97 10.49
N PHE A 83 2.83 -6.29 9.44
CA PHE A 83 3.00 -7.46 8.60
C PHE A 83 3.38 -7.04 7.19
N CYS A 84 4.62 -7.32 6.80
CA CYS A 84 5.11 -7.09 5.44
C CYS A 84 6.24 -8.05 5.03
N ARG A 85 6.58 -9.02 5.90
CA ARG A 85 7.71 -9.91 5.69
C ARG A 85 7.30 -11.06 4.78
N VAL A 86 8.16 -11.40 3.82
CA VAL A 86 7.95 -12.55 2.93
C VAL A 86 8.01 -13.84 3.72
N GLN A 87 7.03 -14.71 3.53
CA GLN A 87 6.95 -16.05 4.12
C GLN A 87 6.86 -17.18 3.09
N GLY A 88 7.04 -16.83 1.81
CA GLY A 88 7.09 -17.76 0.69
C GLY A 88 6.59 -17.13 -0.59
N ARG A 89 6.61 -17.92 -1.67
CA ARG A 89 6.01 -17.56 -2.95
C ARG A 89 4.56 -18.04 -2.99
N ILE A 90 3.68 -17.28 -3.63
CA ILE A 90 2.31 -17.73 -3.90
C ILE A 90 2.36 -18.71 -5.09
N GLU A 91 1.75 -19.88 -4.93
CA GLU A 91 1.74 -20.92 -5.96
C GLU A 91 1.06 -20.42 -7.24
N GLY A 92 1.67 -20.68 -8.40
CA GLY A 92 1.14 -20.26 -9.69
C GLY A 92 1.19 -18.75 -9.94
N SER A 93 1.91 -17.99 -9.11
CA SER A 93 2.01 -16.53 -9.21
C SER A 93 3.46 -16.04 -9.20
N HIS A 94 3.70 -14.83 -9.68
CA HIS A 94 4.95 -14.10 -9.48
C HIS A 94 4.98 -13.29 -8.17
N TRP A 95 3.85 -13.20 -7.46
CA TRP A 95 3.72 -12.49 -6.19
C TRP A 95 4.30 -13.29 -5.00
N ASN A 96 4.86 -12.56 -4.03
CA ASN A 96 5.27 -13.11 -2.75
C ASN A 96 4.10 -13.08 -1.75
N ASP A 97 4.07 -14.06 -0.85
CA ASP A 97 3.20 -14.06 0.32
C ASP A 97 3.87 -13.23 1.42
N THR A 98 3.36 -12.03 1.68
CA THR A 98 3.96 -11.01 2.57
C THR A 98 3.23 -10.87 3.91
N ALA A 99 2.47 -11.88 4.32
CA ALA A 99 1.65 -11.81 5.52
C ALA A 99 2.37 -12.19 6.83
N ALA A 100 3.71 -12.29 6.86
CA ALA A 100 4.44 -12.49 8.11
C ALA A 100 4.79 -11.16 8.80
N ALA A 101 4.89 -11.21 10.13
CA ALA A 101 5.25 -10.05 10.94
C ALA A 101 6.68 -9.61 10.64
N THR A 102 6.85 -8.31 10.42
CA THR A 102 8.14 -7.64 10.17
C THR A 102 8.55 -6.76 11.34
N GLU A 103 7.57 -6.12 11.99
CA GLU A 103 7.80 -5.23 13.12
C GLU A 103 6.82 -5.56 14.25
N ILE A 104 7.33 -5.59 15.48
CA ILE A 104 6.53 -5.70 16.70
C ILE A 104 6.99 -4.60 17.65
N VAL A 105 6.04 -3.84 18.18
CA VAL A 105 6.24 -2.85 19.23
C VAL A 105 5.44 -3.27 20.44
N ILE A 106 6.10 -3.27 21.60
CA ILE A 106 5.50 -3.48 22.93
C ILE A 106 5.97 -2.31 23.83
N PRO A 107 5.51 -2.19 25.08
CA PRO A 107 5.95 -1.10 25.95
C PRO A 107 7.47 -0.98 26.01
N GLU A 108 7.98 0.22 25.70
CA GLU A 108 9.39 0.61 25.72
C GLU A 108 10.34 -0.17 24.77
N LYS A 109 9.80 -1.02 23.88
CA LYS A 109 10.60 -1.92 23.04
C LYS A 109 10.03 -2.08 21.64
N GLU A 110 10.89 -2.08 20.65
CA GLU A 110 10.53 -2.33 19.26
C GLU A 110 11.53 -3.29 18.61
N LEU A 111 11.00 -4.22 17.82
CA LEU A 111 11.77 -5.27 17.18
C LEU A 111 11.36 -5.35 15.70
N HIS A 112 12.37 -5.25 14.84
CA HIS A 112 12.27 -5.47 13.40
C HIS A 112 12.99 -6.76 13.04
N VAL A 113 12.38 -7.56 12.17
CA VAL A 113 12.95 -8.77 11.60
C VAL A 113 12.80 -8.77 10.09
N TYR A 114 13.78 -9.35 9.38
CA TYR A 114 13.85 -9.33 7.93
C TYR A 114 13.83 -10.75 7.36
N GLU A 115 13.32 -10.92 6.15
CA GLU A 115 13.30 -12.22 5.45
C GLU A 115 14.69 -12.69 5.01
N ASP A 116 15.61 -11.77 4.75
CA ASP A 116 16.94 -12.01 4.21
C ASP A 116 17.99 -12.41 5.26
N GLU A 117 17.56 -12.57 6.52
CA GLU A 117 18.42 -12.86 7.66
C GLU A 117 19.54 -11.84 7.90
N SER A 118 19.40 -10.60 7.41
CA SER A 118 20.33 -9.48 7.67
C SER A 118 20.49 -9.15 9.15
N GLY A 119 19.70 -9.77 10.02
CA GLY A 119 19.77 -9.70 11.47
C GLY A 119 18.71 -8.72 12.00
N PRO A 120 18.06 -9.05 13.12
CA PRO A 120 17.03 -8.18 13.69
C PRO A 120 17.59 -6.81 14.10
N THR A 121 16.75 -5.78 14.02
CA THR A 121 17.00 -4.46 14.61
C THR A 121 16.11 -4.32 15.84
N PHE A 122 16.71 -3.97 16.98
CA PHE A 122 16.01 -3.80 18.24
C PHE A 122 16.22 -2.38 18.77
N TYR A 123 15.12 -1.75 19.17
CA TYR A 123 15.12 -0.44 19.79
C TYR A 123 14.64 -0.54 21.23
N LEU A 124 15.40 0.07 22.14
CA LEU A 124 15.06 0.22 23.55
C LEU A 124 14.76 1.68 23.84
N TYR A 125 13.59 1.98 24.41
CA TYR A 125 13.28 3.31 24.90
C TYR A 125 14.17 3.68 26.10
N VAL A 126 14.76 4.88 26.06
CA VAL A 126 15.60 5.45 27.13
C VAL A 126 15.28 6.92 27.42
N GLY A 127 14.11 7.38 26.97
CA GLY A 127 13.60 8.71 27.27
C GLY A 127 13.18 8.85 28.74
N LYS A 128 12.68 10.03 29.10
CA LYS A 128 12.33 10.35 30.50
C LYS A 128 10.86 10.13 30.85
N ASP A 129 9.98 10.09 29.86
CA ASP A 129 8.54 10.07 30.04
C ASP A 129 7.89 9.23 28.94
N TRP A 130 7.71 7.93 29.21
CA TRP A 130 7.11 6.99 28.28
C TRP A 130 5.69 7.42 27.88
N GLU A 131 4.89 7.94 28.80
CA GLU A 131 3.50 8.30 28.53
C GLU A 131 3.40 9.44 27.52
N ALA A 132 4.31 10.42 27.63
CA ALA A 132 4.41 11.51 26.67
C ALA A 132 5.04 11.07 25.34
N ASP A 133 6.00 10.15 25.37
CA ASP A 133 6.80 9.77 24.21
C ASP A 133 6.23 8.59 23.40
N ARG A 134 5.31 7.78 23.96
CA ARG A 134 4.90 6.48 23.39
C ARG A 134 4.44 6.56 21.94
N GLU A 135 3.65 7.57 21.58
CA GLU A 135 3.08 7.65 20.23
C GLU A 135 4.18 7.97 19.21
N LYS A 136 5.12 8.85 19.58
CA LYS A 136 6.32 9.13 18.78
C LYS A 136 7.22 7.90 18.70
N PHE A 137 7.39 7.16 19.79
CA PHE A 137 8.21 5.94 19.77
C PHE A 137 7.57 4.84 18.90
N MET A 138 6.27 4.57 19.05
CA MET A 138 5.60 3.46 18.34
C MET A 138 5.41 3.70 16.82
N ASN A 139 5.33 4.96 16.40
CA ASN A 139 4.97 5.32 15.02
C ASN A 139 6.00 6.22 14.32
N GLY A 140 6.96 6.77 15.06
CA GLY A 140 7.99 7.65 14.54
C GLY A 140 9.14 6.90 13.87
N ILE A 141 9.72 7.55 12.86
CA ILE A 141 10.94 7.09 12.17
C ILE A 141 12.11 7.16 13.15
N LYS A 142 12.84 6.05 13.30
CA LYS A 142 14.02 5.92 14.18
C LYS A 142 15.29 5.86 13.34
N VAL A 143 15.64 7.00 12.76
CA VAL A 143 16.81 7.13 11.89
C VAL A 143 17.53 8.42 12.24
N ASN A 144 18.82 8.29 12.56
CA ASN A 144 19.75 9.40 12.67
C ASN A 144 19.34 10.44 13.72
N SER A 145 18.70 10.04 14.82
CA SER A 145 18.12 11.00 15.79
C SER A 145 19.14 12.03 16.29
N LYS A 146 20.37 11.59 16.61
CA LYS A 146 21.41 12.53 17.06
C LYS A 146 21.86 13.49 15.94
N LEU A 147 21.98 13.00 14.70
CA LEU A 147 22.31 13.86 13.54
C LEU A 147 21.17 14.85 13.24
N CYS A 148 19.92 14.45 13.42
CA CYS A 148 18.73 15.28 13.23
C CYS A 148 18.45 16.24 14.41
N GLY A 149 19.24 16.16 15.49
CA GLY A 149 19.03 16.98 16.69
C GLY A 149 17.81 16.57 17.52
N ASP A 150 17.25 15.37 17.29
CA ASP A 150 16.18 14.80 18.09
C ASP A 150 16.66 14.46 19.51
N PRO A 151 15.76 14.51 20.51
CA PRO A 151 16.11 14.08 21.86
C PRO A 151 16.49 12.60 21.90
N ARG A 152 17.38 12.27 22.84
CA ARG A 152 17.77 10.89 23.15
C ARG A 152 16.58 10.13 23.77
N GLN A 153 15.79 9.50 22.91
CA GLN A 153 14.60 8.74 23.31
C GLN A 153 14.78 7.23 23.17
N TYR A 154 15.75 6.76 22.37
CA TYR A 154 15.97 5.34 22.15
C TYR A 154 17.46 5.00 21.98
N LEU A 155 17.76 3.70 22.10
CA LEU A 155 19.02 3.07 21.72
C LEU A 155 18.75 1.99 20.69
N MET A 156 19.58 1.92 19.65
CA MET A 156 19.50 0.92 18.59
C MET A 156 20.52 -0.21 18.80
N TYR A 157 20.10 -1.43 18.50
CA TYR A 157 20.92 -2.65 18.55
C TYR A 157 20.66 -3.50 17.30
N LYS A 158 21.71 -4.09 16.72
CA LYS A 158 21.61 -4.94 15.52
C LYS A 158 22.14 -6.35 15.77
N GLY A 159 21.47 -7.32 15.16
CA GLY A 159 21.82 -8.75 15.20
C GLY A 159 22.65 -9.24 14.01
N SER A 160 23.29 -8.33 13.27
CA SER A 160 24.13 -8.64 12.09
C SER A 160 25.61 -8.89 12.43
N ALA A 161 26.02 -8.63 13.67
CA ALA A 161 27.39 -8.72 14.14
C ALA A 161 27.53 -9.55 15.42
N ASP A 162 28.69 -10.17 15.61
CA ASP A 162 29.10 -10.81 16.87
C ASP A 162 29.45 -9.77 17.95
N ARG A 163 29.78 -10.21 19.17
CA ARG A 163 30.15 -9.31 20.30
C ARG A 163 31.36 -8.42 20.01
N GLY A 164 32.16 -8.73 18.99
CA GLY A 164 33.34 -7.96 18.57
C GLY A 164 33.09 -7.06 17.36
N GLY A 165 31.85 -6.95 16.87
CA GLY A 165 31.51 -6.14 15.71
C GLY A 165 31.85 -6.81 14.36
N LYS A 166 32.12 -8.12 14.34
CA LYS A 166 32.34 -8.85 13.09
C LYS A 166 31.01 -9.34 12.54
N TYR A 167 30.75 -9.09 11.25
CA TYR A 167 29.57 -9.60 10.56
C TYR A 167 29.50 -11.14 10.65
N THR A 168 28.37 -11.66 11.12
CA THR A 168 28.11 -13.11 11.09
C THR A 168 27.62 -13.49 9.70
N TYR A 169 28.41 -14.29 8.96
CA TYR A 169 28.00 -14.82 7.65
C TYR A 169 27.18 -16.12 7.81
N SER A 170 25.98 -16.11 7.21
CA SER A 170 25.06 -17.20 6.81
C SER A 170 24.55 -18.22 7.85
N ASN A 171 23.23 -18.40 7.85
CA ASN A 171 22.43 -19.49 8.46
C ASN A 171 22.44 -19.61 10.00
N GLN A 172 23.06 -18.68 10.72
CA GLN A 172 22.96 -18.59 12.17
C GLN A 172 22.64 -17.16 12.58
N ARG A 173 21.54 -16.98 13.31
CA ARG A 173 21.22 -15.71 13.96
C ARG A 173 22.35 -15.36 14.91
N SER A 174 22.81 -14.12 14.89
CA SER A 174 23.76 -13.68 15.90
C SER A 174 23.14 -13.94 17.28
N PRO A 175 23.85 -14.62 18.19
CA PRO A 175 23.36 -14.88 19.54
C PRO A 175 23.17 -13.58 20.35
N HIS A 176 23.69 -12.46 19.82
CA HIS A 176 23.64 -11.16 20.45
C HIS A 176 23.13 -10.06 19.54
N LEU A 177 22.37 -9.14 20.12
CA LEU A 177 22.08 -7.84 19.56
C LEU A 177 23.10 -6.87 20.15
N VAL A 178 23.92 -6.25 19.33
CA VAL A 178 24.99 -5.34 19.77
C VAL A 178 24.57 -3.91 19.48
N HIS A 179 24.87 -3.00 20.39
CA HIS A 179 24.58 -1.58 20.19
C HIS A 179 25.24 -1.08 18.89
N ASP A 180 24.47 -0.33 18.10
CA ASP A 180 24.92 0.33 16.89
C ASP A 180 24.63 1.83 16.98
N ASP A 181 25.69 2.64 16.89
CA ASP A 181 25.63 4.10 16.94
C ASP A 181 25.58 4.75 15.54
N ASP A 182 25.46 3.95 14.49
CA ASP A 182 25.51 4.33 13.07
C ASP A 182 26.64 5.34 12.78
N ILE A 183 27.87 4.97 13.16
CA ILE A 183 29.07 5.81 12.94
C ILE A 183 28.89 7.17 13.65
N GLY A 184 28.34 7.12 14.87
CA GLY A 184 28.09 8.27 15.73
C GLY A 184 26.90 9.15 15.34
N ARG A 185 26.06 8.74 14.38
CA ARG A 185 24.80 9.42 14.01
C ARG A 185 23.64 9.09 14.97
N GLU A 186 23.81 8.08 15.80
CA GLU A 186 22.90 7.71 16.88
C GLU A 186 23.55 7.89 18.26
N TYR A 187 22.73 7.82 19.32
CA TYR A 187 23.19 7.96 20.69
C TYR A 187 23.79 6.66 21.23
N SER A 188 24.94 6.77 21.92
CA SER A 188 25.55 5.63 22.61
C SER A 188 24.90 5.35 23.98
N PRO A 189 24.99 4.10 24.49
CA PRO A 189 24.64 3.76 25.85
C PRO A 189 25.49 4.55 26.85
N VAL A 190 24.88 4.99 27.95
CA VAL A 190 25.53 5.69 29.05
C VAL A 190 25.35 4.91 30.35
N ARG A 191 26.34 5.02 31.25
CA ARG A 191 26.29 4.46 32.60
C ARG A 191 25.99 2.94 32.61
N SER A 192 24.86 2.54 33.17
CA SER A 192 24.42 1.16 33.42
C SER A 192 23.53 0.59 32.31
N GLU A 193 23.34 1.32 31.21
CA GLU A 193 22.51 0.84 30.11
C GLU A 193 23.16 -0.35 29.38
N PRO A 194 22.35 -1.29 28.86
CA PRO A 194 22.87 -2.46 28.18
C PRO A 194 23.71 -2.10 26.95
N ARG A 195 24.80 -2.83 26.73
CA ARG A 195 25.60 -2.73 25.49
C ARG A 195 25.25 -3.82 24.47
N HIS A 196 24.64 -4.89 24.96
CA HIS A 196 24.19 -5.99 24.14
C HIS A 196 23.02 -6.71 24.82
N PHE A 197 22.25 -7.44 24.01
CA PHE A 197 21.21 -8.35 24.46
C PHE A 197 21.49 -9.76 23.97
N ASN A 198 20.88 -10.76 24.60
CA ASN A 198 20.79 -12.08 24.00
C ASN A 198 19.57 -12.08 23.06
N THR A 199 19.79 -12.44 21.80
CA THR A 199 18.76 -12.36 20.75
C THR A 199 17.54 -13.21 21.09
N ASP A 200 17.75 -14.45 21.53
CA ASP A 200 16.64 -15.37 21.86
C ASP A 200 15.80 -14.88 23.04
N LYS A 201 16.44 -14.30 24.07
CA LYS A 201 15.71 -13.70 25.20
C LYS A 201 14.81 -12.55 24.77
N VAL A 202 15.29 -11.67 23.88
CA VAL A 202 14.47 -10.59 23.34
C VAL A 202 13.31 -11.18 22.53
N MET A 203 13.57 -12.11 21.62
CA MET A 203 12.52 -12.75 20.82
C MET A 203 11.44 -13.43 21.69
N MET A 204 11.85 -14.13 22.75
CA MET A 204 10.94 -14.76 23.72
C MET A 204 10.15 -13.75 24.54
N GLU A 205 10.73 -12.60 24.88
CA GLU A 205 10.01 -11.52 25.57
C GLU A 205 8.86 -10.99 24.72
N PHE A 206 9.12 -10.70 23.43
CA PHE A 206 8.08 -10.29 22.48
C PHE A 206 7.02 -11.38 22.30
N GLN A 207 7.44 -12.64 22.14
CA GLN A 207 6.50 -13.77 22.05
C GLN A 207 5.62 -13.87 23.30
N GLY A 208 6.20 -13.77 24.50
CA GLY A 208 5.48 -13.80 25.77
C GLY A 208 4.44 -12.69 25.86
N TYR A 209 4.81 -11.45 25.53
CA TYR A 209 3.89 -10.32 25.53
C TYR A 209 2.69 -10.54 24.57
N LEU A 210 2.96 -11.01 23.35
CA LEU A 210 1.92 -11.29 22.37
C LEU A 210 0.94 -12.38 22.85
N ILE A 211 1.42 -13.40 23.56
CA ILE A 211 0.59 -14.49 24.07
C ILE A 211 -0.20 -14.05 25.31
N ASP A 212 0.51 -13.52 26.30
CA ASP A 212 -0.02 -13.33 27.66
C ASP A 212 -0.82 -12.05 27.82
N VAL A 213 -0.54 -11.04 26.99
CA VAL A 213 -1.22 -9.74 27.02
C VAL A 213 -2.17 -9.63 25.83
N VAL A 214 -1.63 -9.56 24.61
CA VAL A 214 -2.41 -9.22 23.41
C VAL A 214 -3.45 -10.29 23.08
N ARG A 215 -3.01 -11.54 22.88
CA ARG A 215 -3.91 -12.65 22.53
C ARG A 215 -4.91 -12.93 23.64
N LYS A 216 -4.46 -12.92 24.91
CA LYS A 216 -5.35 -13.16 26.07
C LYS A 216 -6.46 -12.11 26.14
N TYR A 217 -6.14 -10.83 25.89
CA TYR A 217 -7.13 -9.76 25.83
C TYR A 217 -8.11 -9.93 24.67
N ILE A 218 -7.63 -10.28 23.48
CA ILE A 218 -8.51 -10.58 22.34
C ILE A 218 -9.45 -11.72 22.73
N VAL A 219 -8.92 -12.82 23.26
CA VAL A 219 -9.69 -14.02 23.60
C VAL A 219 -10.78 -13.74 24.64
N SER A 220 -10.56 -12.80 25.56
CA SER A 220 -11.56 -12.44 26.57
C SER A 220 -12.75 -11.65 26.02
N GLN A 221 -12.64 -11.10 24.81
CA GLN A 221 -13.76 -10.40 24.16
C GLN A 221 -14.80 -11.38 23.62
N PRO A 222 -16.10 -11.00 23.67
CA PRO A 222 -17.17 -11.83 23.15
C PRO A 222 -17.06 -12.02 21.63
N LEU A 223 -17.58 -13.14 21.13
CA LEU A 223 -17.77 -13.32 19.70
C LEU A 223 -18.95 -12.45 19.23
N PRO A 224 -18.83 -11.77 18.09
CA PRO A 224 -19.90 -10.93 17.56
C PRO A 224 -21.05 -11.79 17.02
N THR A 225 -22.25 -11.21 17.04
CA THR A 225 -23.46 -11.83 16.46
C THR A 225 -23.57 -11.60 14.96
N GLU A 226 -22.87 -10.58 14.44
CA GLU A 226 -22.83 -10.20 13.04
C GLU A 226 -21.41 -10.37 12.49
N ILE A 227 -21.32 -10.84 11.25
CA ILE A 227 -20.05 -11.08 10.56
C ILE A 227 -19.99 -10.13 9.36
N ILE A 228 -18.88 -9.41 9.25
CA ILE A 228 -18.52 -8.57 8.13
C ILE A 228 -17.57 -9.39 7.28
N ASP A 229 -17.91 -9.53 6.01
CA ASP A 229 -16.99 -10.11 5.05
C ASP A 229 -15.91 -9.08 4.70
N VAL A 230 -14.72 -9.22 5.29
CA VAL A 230 -13.56 -8.38 4.96
C VAL A 230 -13.03 -8.64 3.55
N CYS A 231 -13.60 -9.53 2.76
CA CYS A 231 -13.30 -9.69 1.35
C CYS A 231 -14.48 -9.27 0.46
N ALA A 232 -15.53 -8.66 1.05
CA ALA A 232 -16.66 -8.15 0.28
C ALA A 232 -16.19 -7.06 -0.69
N SER A 233 -16.57 -7.20 -1.95
CA SER A 233 -16.40 -6.13 -2.92
C SER A 233 -17.29 -4.94 -2.53
N PRO A 234 -16.79 -3.70 -2.67
CA PRO A 234 -17.60 -2.52 -2.43
C PRO A 234 -18.81 -2.51 -3.37
N GLU A 235 -19.91 -1.90 -2.92
CA GLU A 235 -21.09 -1.72 -3.77
C GLU A 235 -20.73 -0.87 -5.00
N PRO A 236 -21.17 -1.27 -6.20
CA PRO A 236 -20.85 -0.55 -7.42
C PRO A 236 -21.58 0.80 -7.46
N ILE A 237 -20.82 1.87 -7.65
CA ILE A 237 -21.30 3.23 -7.84
C ILE A 237 -21.37 3.47 -9.36
N LYS A 238 -22.51 3.98 -9.87
CA LYS A 238 -22.66 4.27 -11.30
C LYS A 238 -21.66 5.34 -11.75
N PHE A 239 -21.01 5.13 -12.89
CA PHE A 239 -20.19 6.16 -13.52
C PHE A 239 -21.04 7.37 -13.96
N PRO A 240 -20.67 8.62 -13.66
CA PRO A 240 -21.50 9.78 -13.99
C PRO A 240 -21.55 10.08 -15.48
N ASP A 241 -22.76 10.34 -16.00
CA ASP A 241 -22.98 10.63 -17.43
C ASP A 241 -22.43 12.02 -17.85
N ILE A 242 -22.14 12.91 -16.90
CA ILE A 242 -21.55 14.24 -17.15
C ILE A 242 -20.08 14.17 -17.57
N ILE A 243 -19.40 13.06 -17.28
CA ILE A 243 -18.02 12.87 -17.67
C ILE A 243 -17.97 12.49 -19.15
N GLY A 244 -17.22 13.27 -19.92
CA GLY A 244 -17.00 12.98 -21.33
C GLY A 244 -16.24 11.66 -21.56
N PRO A 245 -16.12 11.23 -22.82
CA PRO A 245 -15.30 10.07 -23.17
C PRO A 245 -13.87 10.22 -22.64
N LEU A 246 -13.30 9.11 -22.19
CA LEU A 246 -11.97 9.09 -21.60
C LEU A 246 -10.99 8.37 -22.53
N PHE A 247 -9.74 8.81 -22.48
CA PHE A 247 -8.63 8.09 -23.11
C PHE A 247 -7.39 8.15 -22.24
N CYS A 248 -6.51 7.18 -22.42
CA CYS A 248 -5.16 7.17 -21.88
C CYS A 248 -4.18 6.69 -22.95
N PHE A 249 -2.89 6.81 -22.64
CA PHE A 249 -1.84 6.16 -23.42
C PHE A 249 -1.49 4.81 -22.78
N GLY A 250 -1.13 3.84 -23.61
CA GLY A 250 -0.68 2.54 -23.16
C GLY A 250 0.53 2.04 -23.92
N GLU A 251 1.21 1.06 -23.34
CA GLU A 251 2.37 0.43 -23.97
C GLU A 251 1.98 -0.78 -24.83
N TYR A 252 2.94 -1.31 -25.57
CA TYR A 252 2.76 -2.53 -26.36
C TYR A 252 2.25 -3.72 -25.53
N ARG A 253 2.72 -3.85 -24.28
CA ARG A 253 2.26 -4.92 -23.37
C ARG A 253 0.78 -4.77 -23.02
N ASP A 254 0.32 -3.54 -22.76
CA ASP A 254 -1.10 -3.27 -22.50
C ASP A 254 -1.94 -3.59 -23.74
N ALA A 255 -1.48 -3.17 -24.92
CA ALA A 255 -2.16 -3.46 -26.18
C ALA A 255 -2.29 -4.97 -26.42
N GLN A 256 -1.21 -5.73 -26.26
CA GLN A 256 -1.25 -7.19 -26.40
C GLN A 256 -2.19 -7.84 -25.39
N ARG A 257 -2.13 -7.43 -24.11
CA ARG A 257 -3.01 -7.95 -23.05
C ARG A 257 -4.47 -7.69 -23.37
N ILE A 258 -4.82 -6.46 -23.75
CA ILE A 258 -6.20 -6.08 -24.11
C ILE A 258 -6.68 -6.89 -25.33
N MET A 259 -5.87 -7.02 -26.38
CA MET A 259 -6.23 -7.78 -27.59
C MET A 259 -6.49 -9.25 -27.27
N GLN A 260 -5.59 -9.91 -26.55
CA GLN A 260 -5.74 -11.32 -26.18
C GLN A 260 -6.89 -11.52 -25.21
N GLY A 261 -6.99 -10.69 -24.17
CA GLY A 261 -8.02 -10.81 -23.13
C GLY A 261 -9.44 -10.55 -23.61
N LYS A 262 -9.62 -9.67 -24.61
CA LYS A 262 -10.91 -9.48 -25.29
C LYS A 262 -11.34 -10.69 -26.14
N LEU A 263 -10.39 -11.46 -26.67
CA LEU A 263 -10.68 -12.70 -27.39
C LEU A 263 -10.99 -13.85 -26.42
N ASP A 264 -10.10 -14.09 -25.46
CA ASP A 264 -10.28 -15.06 -24.38
C ASP A 264 -9.36 -14.72 -23.20
N ALA A 265 -9.90 -14.20 -22.10
CA ALA A 265 -9.13 -13.91 -20.91
C ALA A 265 -8.38 -15.13 -20.33
N ASN A 266 -8.81 -16.37 -20.60
CA ASN A 266 -8.16 -17.55 -20.05
C ASN A 266 -6.82 -17.89 -20.71
N VAL A 267 -6.50 -17.30 -21.88
CA VAL A 267 -5.15 -17.45 -22.47
C VAL A 267 -4.11 -16.64 -21.72
N LEU A 268 -4.54 -15.65 -20.93
CA LEU A 268 -3.68 -14.85 -20.09
C LEU A 268 -3.42 -15.54 -18.74
N PRO A 269 -2.22 -15.36 -18.17
CA PRO A 269 -1.95 -15.66 -16.76
C PRO A 269 -3.02 -15.02 -15.86
N ALA A 270 -3.34 -15.65 -14.74
CA ALA A 270 -4.43 -15.21 -13.87
C ALA A 270 -4.22 -13.77 -13.37
N GLU A 271 -2.97 -13.41 -13.06
CA GLU A 271 -2.58 -12.04 -12.69
C GLU A 271 -2.82 -10.99 -13.77
N ASP A 272 -2.86 -11.37 -15.05
CA ASP A 272 -2.96 -10.46 -16.21
C ASP A 272 -4.38 -10.39 -16.77
N ARG A 273 -5.37 -10.96 -16.08
CA ARG A 273 -6.78 -10.99 -16.51
C ARG A 273 -7.52 -9.69 -16.22
N TYR A 274 -6.95 -8.58 -16.68
CA TYR A 274 -7.51 -7.25 -16.62
C TYR A 274 -7.09 -6.44 -17.87
N GLY A 275 -7.86 -5.42 -18.23
CA GLY A 275 -7.59 -4.57 -19.38
C GLY A 275 -6.42 -3.62 -19.12
N LEU A 276 -6.60 -2.72 -18.16
CA LEU A 276 -5.60 -1.72 -17.76
C LEU A 276 -5.53 -1.59 -16.24
N VAL A 277 -4.37 -1.17 -15.75
CA VAL A 277 -4.13 -0.79 -14.35
C VAL A 277 -3.35 0.53 -14.34
N GLY A 278 -3.44 1.27 -13.24
CA GLY A 278 -2.66 2.50 -13.07
C GLY A 278 -1.17 2.31 -13.29
N SER A 279 -0.55 3.25 -14.00
CA SER A 279 0.89 3.25 -14.29
C SER A 279 1.76 3.71 -13.11
N GLY A 280 1.16 3.91 -11.92
CA GLY A 280 1.87 4.31 -10.70
C GLY A 280 2.16 5.81 -10.60
N TYR A 281 1.67 6.62 -11.54
CA TYR A 281 1.84 8.07 -11.52
C TYR A 281 0.96 8.71 -10.46
N ARG A 282 1.60 9.44 -9.55
CA ARG A 282 0.93 10.06 -8.40
C ARG A 282 0.54 11.50 -8.71
N LEU A 283 -0.58 11.95 -8.14
CA LEU A 283 -0.98 13.36 -8.24
C LEU A 283 -0.07 14.27 -7.42
N ALA A 284 0.34 13.80 -6.24
CA ALA A 284 1.37 14.36 -5.39
C ALA A 284 2.43 13.28 -5.10
N SER A 285 3.71 13.63 -5.26
CA SER A 285 4.81 12.70 -4.99
C SER A 285 4.97 12.43 -3.48
N LEU A 286 5.60 11.31 -3.11
CA LEU A 286 5.76 10.87 -1.71
C LEU A 286 6.70 11.78 -0.90
N ASP A 287 7.55 12.55 -1.56
CA ASP A 287 8.42 13.55 -0.95
C ASP A 287 7.71 14.89 -0.68
N VAL A 288 6.46 15.05 -1.14
CA VAL A 288 5.63 16.21 -0.82
C VAL A 288 5.02 16.04 0.57
N PRO A 289 5.41 16.85 1.58
CA PRO A 289 4.86 16.74 2.92
C PRO A 289 3.34 16.99 2.90
N ASN A 290 2.59 16.13 3.59
CA ASN A 290 1.17 16.35 3.78
C ASN A 290 0.94 17.22 5.03
N ASP A 291 0.57 18.48 4.83
CA ASP A 291 0.21 19.45 5.88
C ASP A 291 -1.20 19.22 6.47
N GLY A 292 -1.89 18.14 6.04
CA GLY A 292 -3.26 17.80 6.41
C GLY A 292 -4.31 18.36 5.44
N THR A 293 -3.90 19.16 4.44
CA THR A 293 -4.83 19.74 3.45
C THR A 293 -4.96 18.91 2.18
N VAL A 294 -4.00 18.02 1.90
CA VAL A 294 -4.00 17.16 0.71
C VAL A 294 -4.66 15.82 1.06
N PRO A 295 -5.73 15.41 0.37
CA PRO A 295 -6.34 14.10 0.56
C PRO A 295 -5.31 12.97 0.36
N LYS A 296 -5.30 11.97 1.25
CA LYS A 296 -4.35 10.85 1.19
C LYS A 296 -4.32 10.16 -0.17
N ILE A 297 -5.47 10.04 -0.82
CA ILE A 297 -5.61 9.43 -2.14
C ILE A 297 -4.73 10.10 -3.20
N ALA A 298 -4.40 11.39 -3.09
CA ALA A 298 -3.53 12.08 -4.05
C ALA A 298 -2.10 11.50 -4.13
N TYR A 299 -1.68 10.76 -3.11
CA TYR A 299 -0.35 10.13 -3.03
C TYR A 299 -0.31 8.70 -3.58
N GLU A 300 -1.48 8.17 -3.99
CA GLU A 300 -1.57 6.86 -4.63
C GLU A 300 -1.22 6.93 -6.11
N GLY A 301 -0.96 5.77 -6.71
CA GLY A 301 -0.67 5.65 -8.14
C GLY A 301 -1.95 5.56 -8.97
N PHE A 302 -2.01 6.27 -10.10
CA PHE A 302 -3.18 6.32 -10.97
C PHE A 302 -2.86 5.95 -12.41
N LEU A 303 -3.89 5.52 -13.14
CA LEU A 303 -3.96 5.69 -14.60
C LEU A 303 -4.48 7.10 -14.86
N TRP A 304 -3.72 7.89 -15.62
CA TRP A 304 -4.10 9.24 -15.98
C TRP A 304 -4.88 9.24 -17.29
N CYS A 305 -6.09 9.81 -17.24
CA CYS A 305 -7.01 9.85 -18.37
C CYS A 305 -7.34 11.30 -18.74
N GLY A 306 -7.23 11.61 -20.03
CA GLY A 306 -7.75 12.84 -20.61
C GLY A 306 -9.26 12.71 -20.90
N VAL A 307 -9.97 13.83 -20.83
CA VAL A 307 -11.40 13.90 -21.17
C VAL A 307 -11.56 14.39 -22.60
N ARG A 308 -11.59 13.45 -23.55
CA ARG A 308 -11.74 13.73 -24.99
C ARG A 308 -12.19 12.48 -25.73
N GLU A 309 -12.97 12.67 -26.78
CA GLU A 309 -13.30 11.59 -27.69
C GLU A 309 -12.08 11.24 -28.55
N VAL A 310 -11.80 9.96 -28.67
CA VAL A 310 -10.73 9.42 -29.51
C VAL A 310 -11.31 8.41 -30.50
N THR A 311 -10.89 8.52 -31.75
CA THR A 311 -11.27 7.67 -32.88
C THR A 311 -10.03 7.13 -33.56
N VAL A 312 -10.20 6.14 -34.44
CA VAL A 312 -9.08 5.54 -35.21
C VAL A 312 -8.31 6.55 -36.08
N GLU A 313 -8.93 7.69 -36.37
CA GLU A 313 -8.35 8.81 -37.13
C GLU A 313 -7.62 9.82 -36.24
N THR A 314 -7.74 9.68 -34.92
CA THR A 314 -7.11 10.60 -33.97
C THR A 314 -5.60 10.37 -33.94
N ASP A 315 -4.86 11.40 -34.32
CA ASP A 315 -3.41 11.43 -34.21
C ASP A 315 -2.98 11.43 -32.74
N ALA A 316 -2.19 10.43 -32.34
CA ALA A 316 -1.71 10.27 -30.97
C ALA A 316 -0.86 11.46 -30.50
N ASP A 317 -0.12 12.10 -31.42
CA ASP A 317 0.74 13.24 -31.08
C ASP A 317 -0.05 14.54 -30.91
N SER A 318 -1.32 14.56 -31.34
CA SER A 318 -2.27 15.65 -31.10
C SER A 318 -2.99 15.56 -29.74
N LEU A 319 -2.77 14.47 -29.01
CA LEU A 319 -3.40 14.20 -27.73
C LEU A 319 -2.48 14.59 -26.59
N THR A 320 -3.06 15.19 -25.55
CA THR A 320 -2.39 15.52 -24.31
C THR A 320 -3.27 15.09 -23.15
N VAL A 321 -2.64 14.53 -22.12
CA VAL A 321 -3.27 14.30 -20.82
C VAL A 321 -2.59 15.27 -19.85
N PRO A 322 -3.34 16.14 -19.14
CA PRO A 322 -2.73 17.16 -18.28
C PRO A 322 -1.73 16.56 -17.30
N ASP A 323 -0.51 17.11 -17.28
CA ASP A 323 0.63 16.70 -16.45
C ASP A 323 1.12 15.24 -16.57
N HIS A 324 0.55 14.47 -17.49
CA HIS A 324 1.08 13.17 -17.86
C HIS A 324 2.14 13.34 -18.94
N TYR A 325 3.40 13.19 -18.54
CA TYR A 325 4.49 13.06 -19.49
C TYR A 325 4.51 11.63 -20.03
N ARG A 326 4.35 11.48 -21.35
CA ARG A 326 4.62 10.22 -22.06
C ARG A 326 6.08 9.86 -21.81
N TRP A 327 6.34 8.98 -20.86
CA TRP A 327 7.69 8.76 -20.31
C TRP A 327 8.60 8.03 -21.30
N SER A 328 8.07 7.55 -22.43
CA SER A 328 8.91 6.93 -23.44
C SER A 328 8.27 6.89 -24.81
N ASP A 329 9.10 6.55 -25.79
CA ASP A 329 8.75 5.92 -27.05
C ASP A 329 7.93 4.62 -26.91
N ARG A 330 7.52 4.19 -25.71
CA ARG A 330 6.73 2.96 -25.49
C ARG A 330 5.25 3.18 -25.34
N GLU A 331 4.81 4.34 -24.84
CA GLU A 331 3.40 4.72 -24.71
C GLU A 331 2.85 5.16 -26.08
N GLN A 332 2.85 4.24 -27.05
CA GLN A 332 2.54 4.53 -28.44
C GLN A 332 1.09 4.23 -28.81
N PHE A 333 0.32 3.63 -27.90
CA PHE A 333 -1.06 3.26 -28.14
C PHE A 333 -2.02 4.27 -27.51
N VAL A 334 -3.07 4.64 -28.25
CA VAL A 334 -4.21 5.38 -27.70
C VAL A 334 -5.28 4.38 -27.32
N ILE A 335 -5.68 4.40 -26.05
CA ILE A 335 -6.69 3.49 -25.51
C ILE A 335 -7.88 4.32 -25.05
N ARG A 336 -9.06 3.98 -25.55
CA ARG A 336 -10.34 4.52 -25.07
C ARG A 336 -10.68 3.83 -23.76
N VAL A 337 -11.06 4.61 -22.76
CA VAL A 337 -11.47 4.14 -21.43
C VAL A 337 -12.96 4.43 -21.25
N LYS A 338 -13.71 3.41 -20.83
CA LYS A 338 -15.17 3.41 -20.67
C LYS A 338 -15.53 2.76 -19.33
N PRO A 339 -15.31 3.44 -18.20
CA PRO A 339 -15.55 2.82 -16.92
C PRO A 339 -17.03 2.50 -16.74
N ASN A 340 -17.34 1.29 -16.29
CA ASN A 340 -18.71 0.86 -16.01
C ASN A 340 -19.15 1.25 -14.58
N MET A 341 -18.20 1.60 -13.71
CA MET A 341 -18.42 2.02 -12.32
C MET A 341 -17.43 3.12 -11.89
N ALA A 342 -17.86 3.95 -10.95
CA ALA A 342 -17.13 5.11 -10.41
C ALA A 342 -16.22 4.80 -9.22
N ASN A 343 -16.31 3.59 -8.64
CA ASN A 343 -15.47 3.21 -7.50
C ASN A 343 -13.99 3.38 -7.86
N ASP A 344 -13.23 3.96 -6.93
CA ASP A 344 -11.80 4.21 -7.04
C ASP A 344 -11.41 4.99 -8.31
N ILE A 345 -12.32 5.84 -8.81
CA ILE A 345 -12.05 6.81 -9.87
C ILE A 345 -12.26 8.21 -9.30
N TYR A 346 -11.29 9.07 -9.58
CA TYR A 346 -11.20 10.42 -9.07
C TYR A 346 -11.06 11.41 -10.22
N ILE A 347 -11.30 12.67 -9.92
CA ILE A 347 -11.07 13.78 -10.84
C ILE A 347 -10.40 14.92 -10.09
N ALA A 348 -9.47 15.59 -10.75
CA ALA A 348 -8.77 16.76 -10.22
C ALA A 348 -8.73 17.87 -11.29
N ASP A 349 -8.56 19.12 -10.86
CA ASP A 349 -8.38 20.24 -11.76
C ASP A 349 -6.89 20.59 -11.92
N ASN A 350 -6.33 20.30 -13.08
CA ASN A 350 -4.95 20.65 -13.38
C ASN A 350 -4.75 22.17 -13.53
N PHE A 351 -5.82 22.93 -13.73
CA PHE A 351 -5.72 24.39 -13.79
C PHE A 351 -5.26 25.00 -12.47
N ALA A 352 -5.60 24.40 -11.32
CA ALA A 352 -5.15 24.88 -10.01
C ALA A 352 -3.61 24.89 -9.88
N TYR A 353 -2.94 23.90 -10.47
CA TYR A 353 -1.47 23.87 -10.57
C TYR A 353 -0.96 25.05 -11.41
N GLU A 354 -1.46 25.20 -12.64
CA GLU A 354 -0.98 26.25 -13.55
C GLU A 354 -1.31 27.67 -13.07
N LYS A 355 -2.44 27.84 -12.37
CA LYS A 355 -2.81 29.11 -11.74
C LYS A 355 -1.82 29.45 -10.64
N ARG A 356 -1.56 28.52 -9.71
CA ARG A 356 -0.65 28.77 -8.58
C ARG A 356 0.79 28.97 -9.05
N ARG A 357 1.23 28.20 -10.04
CA ARG A 357 2.54 28.35 -10.68
C ARG A 357 2.72 29.74 -11.30
N ARG A 358 1.68 30.29 -11.95
CA ARG A 358 1.70 31.64 -12.53
C ARG A 358 1.74 32.72 -11.45
N GLU A 359 0.93 32.62 -10.40
CA GLU A 359 0.95 33.55 -9.27
C GLU A 359 2.35 33.62 -8.63
N LEU A 360 2.97 32.47 -8.37
CA LEU A 360 4.34 32.41 -7.83
C LEU A 360 5.40 32.92 -8.82
N ALA A 361 5.19 32.74 -10.12
CA ALA A 361 6.08 33.29 -11.15
C ALA A 361 6.03 34.83 -11.18
N ASP A 362 4.84 35.40 -11.01
CA ASP A 362 4.62 36.85 -10.98
C ASP A 362 5.20 37.50 -9.71
N GLU A 363 5.20 36.77 -8.59
CA GLU A 363 5.82 37.15 -7.31
C GLU A 363 7.34 36.96 -7.29
N MET A 364 7.90 36.26 -8.26
CA MET A 364 9.32 35.88 -8.26
C MET A 364 10.23 37.11 -8.40
N GLU A 365 11.17 37.26 -7.46
CA GLU A 365 12.11 38.38 -7.44
C GLU A 365 12.91 38.50 -8.76
N ARG A 366 13.13 39.74 -9.22
CA ARG A 366 13.89 40.01 -10.44
C ARG A 366 15.28 39.36 -10.38
N GLY A 367 15.56 38.48 -11.33
CA GLY A 367 16.84 37.79 -11.47
C GLY A 367 16.83 36.34 -10.98
N ARG A 368 15.75 35.86 -10.36
CA ARG A 368 15.57 34.42 -10.10
C ARG A 368 15.09 33.71 -11.38
N GLU A 369 15.76 32.62 -11.74
CA GLU A 369 15.41 31.81 -12.92
C GLU A 369 14.65 30.51 -12.56
N ARG A 370 14.52 30.18 -11.27
CA ARG A 370 13.94 28.91 -10.80
C ARG A 370 13.10 29.09 -9.54
N PHE A 371 12.08 28.24 -9.43
CA PHE A 371 11.30 28.06 -8.21
C PHE A 371 12.13 27.35 -7.13
N THR A 372 11.87 27.68 -5.87
CA THR A 372 12.37 26.92 -4.73
C THR A 372 11.61 25.60 -4.60
N ASN A 373 12.16 24.63 -3.89
CA ASN A 373 11.44 23.38 -3.61
C ASN A 373 10.10 23.65 -2.92
N ALA A 374 10.04 24.58 -1.96
CA ALA A 374 8.78 24.92 -1.27
C ALA A 374 7.71 25.47 -2.24
N GLU A 375 8.10 26.31 -3.18
CA GLU A 375 7.19 26.83 -4.23
C GLU A 375 6.71 25.70 -5.15
N VAL A 376 7.60 24.77 -5.54
CA VAL A 376 7.24 23.59 -6.35
C VAL A 376 6.25 22.68 -5.62
N LEU A 377 6.50 22.44 -4.34
CA LEU A 377 5.59 21.67 -3.49
C LEU A 377 4.22 22.36 -3.38
N ASP A 378 4.19 23.69 -3.25
CA ASP A 378 2.95 24.44 -3.10
C ASP A 378 2.04 24.33 -4.34
N PHE A 379 2.56 24.59 -5.54
CA PHE A 379 1.74 24.46 -6.75
C PHE A 379 1.39 22.99 -7.08
N THR A 380 2.19 22.01 -6.65
CA THR A 380 1.85 20.58 -6.75
C THR A 380 0.68 20.24 -5.81
N CYS A 381 0.75 20.70 -4.56
CA CYS A 381 -0.34 20.57 -3.58
C CYS A 381 -1.62 21.27 -4.03
N ALA A 382 -1.52 22.42 -4.72
CA ALA A 382 -2.68 23.16 -5.20
C ALA A 382 -3.61 22.32 -6.09
N ARG A 383 -3.07 21.53 -7.02
CA ARG A 383 -3.86 20.56 -7.79
C ARG A 383 -4.30 19.38 -6.93
N ALA A 384 -3.41 18.84 -6.11
CA ALA A 384 -3.73 17.67 -5.27
C ALA A 384 -4.91 17.93 -4.33
N ARG A 385 -5.08 19.15 -3.83
CA ARG A 385 -6.21 19.59 -3.00
C ARG A 385 -7.56 19.58 -3.73
N THR A 386 -7.56 19.56 -5.07
CA THR A 386 -8.79 19.53 -5.87
C THR A 386 -9.32 18.11 -6.11
N ILE A 387 -8.56 17.06 -5.76
CA ILE A 387 -8.99 15.70 -6.04
C ILE A 387 -10.26 15.33 -5.27
N ILE A 388 -11.27 14.85 -5.99
CA ILE A 388 -12.52 14.34 -5.42
C ILE A 388 -12.93 13.03 -6.09
N PRO A 389 -13.74 12.18 -5.42
CA PRO A 389 -14.34 11.02 -6.08
C PRO A 389 -15.16 11.46 -7.29
N ILE A 390 -15.04 10.74 -8.41
CA ILE A 390 -15.64 11.18 -9.68
C ILE A 390 -17.17 11.28 -9.61
N HIS A 391 -17.81 10.45 -8.78
CA HIS A 391 -19.26 10.46 -8.57
C HIS A 391 -19.77 11.69 -7.81
N GLU A 392 -18.88 12.44 -7.16
CA GLU A 392 -19.20 13.70 -6.49
C GLU A 392 -19.03 14.91 -7.41
N TYR A 393 -18.42 14.73 -8.58
CA TYR A 393 -18.12 15.81 -9.51
C TYR A 393 -19.37 16.35 -10.20
N LYS A 394 -19.54 17.67 -10.13
CA LYS A 394 -20.72 18.39 -10.66
C LYS A 394 -20.40 19.25 -11.89
N GLY A 395 -19.21 19.12 -12.47
CA GLY A 395 -18.72 20.03 -13.51
C GLY A 395 -17.94 21.22 -12.95
N GLY A 396 -17.36 22.03 -13.85
CA GLY A 396 -16.78 23.33 -13.52
C GLY A 396 -15.26 23.38 -13.34
N TYR A 397 -14.54 22.27 -13.45
CA TYR A 397 -13.08 22.31 -13.54
C TYR A 397 -12.64 22.87 -14.88
N GLU A 398 -11.64 23.75 -14.87
CA GLU A 398 -11.15 24.41 -16.07
C GLU A 398 -10.28 23.48 -16.92
N ASN A 399 -9.50 22.61 -16.27
CA ASN A 399 -8.67 21.62 -16.94
C ASN A 399 -8.77 20.26 -16.22
N PRO A 400 -9.90 19.54 -16.35
CA PRO A 400 -10.14 18.31 -15.63
C PRO A 400 -9.22 17.18 -16.09
N VAL A 401 -8.70 16.42 -15.13
CA VAL A 401 -8.01 15.15 -15.37
C VAL A 401 -8.66 14.04 -14.56
N VAL A 402 -8.94 12.90 -15.20
CA VAL A 402 -9.53 11.73 -14.55
C VAL A 402 -8.44 10.76 -14.14
N LEU A 403 -8.51 10.28 -12.91
CA LEU A 403 -7.50 9.47 -12.26
C LEU A 403 -8.13 8.15 -11.81
N VAL A 404 -7.73 7.03 -12.42
CA VAL A 404 -8.27 5.70 -12.08
C VAL A 404 -7.29 4.99 -11.14
N ASN A 405 -7.76 4.64 -9.94
CA ASN A 405 -7.00 3.94 -8.88
C ASN A 405 -7.44 2.47 -8.73
N ARG A 406 -7.96 1.87 -9.80
CA ARG A 406 -8.32 0.46 -9.87
C ARG A 406 -7.96 -0.14 -11.21
N GLU A 407 -8.04 -1.46 -11.28
CA GLU A 407 -8.04 -2.17 -12.54
C GLU A 407 -9.33 -1.93 -13.31
N LEU A 408 -9.17 -1.79 -14.63
CA LEU A 408 -10.25 -1.74 -15.60
C LEU A 408 -10.42 -3.11 -16.26
N GLY A 409 -11.65 -3.56 -16.40
CA GLY A 409 -11.99 -4.79 -17.12
C GLY A 409 -11.74 -4.69 -18.63
N PHE A 410 -11.72 -5.83 -19.32
CA PHE A 410 -11.59 -5.86 -20.79
C PHE A 410 -12.78 -5.22 -21.52
N ASP A 411 -13.95 -5.13 -20.88
CA ASP A 411 -15.13 -4.43 -21.38
C ASP A 411 -15.04 -2.90 -21.22
N GLU A 412 -14.16 -2.42 -20.33
CA GLU A 412 -13.99 -0.99 -20.00
C GLU A 412 -12.91 -0.30 -20.84
N VAL A 413 -12.22 -1.00 -21.74
CA VAL A 413 -11.11 -0.43 -22.53
C VAL A 413 -11.17 -0.86 -23.98
N ASP A 414 -10.76 -0.01 -24.93
CA ASP A 414 -10.59 -0.37 -26.34
C ASP A 414 -9.34 0.29 -26.93
N ILE A 415 -8.54 -0.46 -27.69
CA ILE A 415 -7.40 0.11 -28.41
C ILE A 415 -7.92 0.84 -29.64
N ILE A 416 -7.44 2.06 -29.85
CA ILE A 416 -7.90 2.95 -30.92
C ILE A 416 -6.84 3.10 -32.00
N SER A 417 -5.61 3.39 -31.62
CA SER A 417 -4.49 3.56 -32.54
C SER A 417 -3.18 3.13 -31.88
N GLY A 418 -2.16 2.88 -32.71
CA GLY A 418 -0.82 2.48 -32.26
C GLY A 418 0.10 2.07 -33.44
N PRO A 419 1.42 1.92 -33.21
CA PRO A 419 2.37 1.56 -34.24
C PRO A 419 2.02 0.22 -34.87
N GLY A 420 1.92 0.21 -36.19
CA GLY A 420 1.52 -0.98 -36.94
C GLY A 420 0.02 -1.22 -37.01
N ASN A 421 -0.86 -0.36 -36.47
CA ASN A 421 -2.31 -0.51 -36.66
C ASN A 421 -2.77 -0.25 -38.10
N ARG A 422 -2.57 -1.28 -38.93
CA ARG A 422 -3.53 -1.82 -39.90
C ARG A 422 -4.45 -2.86 -39.25
N PHE A 423 -4.63 -2.84 -37.93
CA PHE A 423 -5.36 -3.87 -37.20
C PHE A 423 -6.68 -3.31 -36.69
N VAL A 424 -7.69 -3.37 -37.57
CA VAL A 424 -9.10 -3.74 -37.34
C VAL A 424 -9.90 -3.21 -38.55
N ARG A 425 -10.28 -4.13 -39.44
CA ARG A 425 -11.55 -4.09 -40.17
C ARG A 425 -12.46 -5.14 -39.56
#